data_AF-X1W0S0-F1
#
_entry.id   AF-X1W0S0-F1
#
_cell.length_a   1.000
_cell.length_b   1.000
_cell.length_c   1.000
_cell.angle_alpha   90.00
_cell.angle_beta   90.00
_cell.angle_gamma   90.00
#
_symmetry.space_group_name_H-M   'P 1'
#
loop_
_entity.id
_entity.type
_entity.pdbx_description
1 polymer ?
#
loop_
_entity_poly.entity_id
_entity_poly.type
_entity_poly.pdbx_seq_one_letter_code
_entity_poly.pdbx_strand_id
1 'polypeptide(L)'
;MLPEEEVDDWNDDYYYVKLDDWGFDFTRVVDEGLSSIALTDSLIGDDELQVTISLSDLGEIEDSIDFNVITTDSDNNTYDYLDNYLTIGTTFGSMEEDYDSLGDSENDEDDFDIIGVIAEIIAF
;
A
#
# COMPACT_ATOMS: atom_id res chain seq x y z
N MET A 1 -1.50 -14.62 3.18
CA MET A 1 -2.39 -14.74 1.99
C MET A 1 -2.01 -13.57 1.10
N LEU A 2 -2.11 -13.72 -0.22
CA LEU A 2 -1.70 -12.66 -1.14
C LEU A 2 -2.74 -11.53 -1.10
N PRO A 3 -2.32 -10.26 -1.26
CA PRO A 3 -3.27 -9.16 -1.41
C PRO A 3 -4.05 -9.31 -2.73
N GLU A 4 -5.36 -9.04 -2.68
CA GLU A 4 -6.29 -9.13 -3.83
C GLU A 4 -6.55 -7.74 -4.44
N GLU A 5 -7.33 -7.68 -5.52
CA GLU A 5 -7.65 -6.43 -6.25
C GLU A 5 -8.56 -5.50 -5.44
N GLU A 6 -9.52 -6.07 -4.70
CA GLU A 6 -10.49 -5.34 -3.89
C GLU A 6 -10.13 -5.40 -2.41
N VAL A 7 -10.09 -4.25 -1.73
CA VAL A 7 -9.76 -4.14 -0.29
C VAL A 7 -10.69 -4.98 0.59
N ASP A 8 -11.96 -5.10 0.20
CA ASP A 8 -12.98 -5.88 0.91
C ASP A 8 -12.74 -7.40 0.82
N ASP A 9 -11.94 -7.87 -0.13
CA ASP A 9 -11.59 -9.28 -0.31
C ASP A 9 -10.33 -9.68 0.47
N TRP A 10 -9.62 -8.72 1.07
CA TRP A 10 -8.45 -9.01 1.90
C TRP A 10 -8.92 -9.59 3.26
N ASN A 11 -8.30 -10.68 3.71
CA ASN A 11 -8.60 -11.28 5.03
C ASN A 11 -8.49 -10.27 6.18
N ASP A 12 -9.13 -10.53 7.32
CA ASP A 12 -9.16 -9.67 8.52
C ASP A 12 -7.81 -9.38 9.25
N ASP A 13 -6.65 -9.45 8.58
CA ASP A 13 -5.32 -9.16 9.15
C ASP A 13 -4.35 -8.58 8.09
N TYR A 14 -4.57 -7.31 7.72
CA TYR A 14 -3.65 -6.54 6.88
C TYR A 14 -3.44 -5.12 7.40
N TYR A 15 -2.37 -4.50 6.90
CA TYR A 15 -2.06 -3.10 7.13
C TYR A 15 -2.36 -2.31 5.85
N TYR A 16 -2.88 -1.10 5.99
CA TYR A 16 -3.09 -0.21 4.85
C TYR A 16 -2.79 1.24 5.23
N VAL A 17 -2.46 2.03 4.21
CA VAL A 17 -2.31 3.48 4.30
C VAL A 17 -3.51 4.12 3.59
N LYS A 18 -4.29 4.91 4.32
CA LYS A 18 -5.37 5.72 3.75
C LYS A 18 -4.90 7.15 3.56
N LEU A 19 -5.12 7.69 2.37
CA LEU A 19 -5.04 9.12 2.10
C LEU A 19 -6.43 9.74 2.28
N ASP A 20 -6.52 10.81 3.05
CA ASP A 20 -7.71 11.65 3.12
C ASP A 20 -7.34 13.15 3.13
N ASP A 21 -8.35 14.02 3.20
CA ASP A 21 -8.18 15.48 3.23
C ASP A 21 -7.22 15.98 4.33
N TRP A 22 -6.93 15.16 5.35
CA TRP A 22 -6.12 15.49 6.53
C TRP A 22 -4.72 14.87 6.50
N GLY A 23 -4.41 14.07 5.48
CA GLY A 23 -3.10 13.44 5.27
C GLY A 23 -3.20 11.92 5.24
N PHE A 24 -2.30 11.26 5.95
CA PHE A 24 -2.15 9.81 5.89
C PHE A 24 -2.52 9.15 7.20
N ASP A 25 -3.29 8.08 7.11
CA ASP A 25 -3.58 7.17 8.22
C ASP A 25 -3.02 5.79 7.91
N PHE A 26 -2.11 5.31 8.76
CA PHE A 26 -1.61 3.94 8.69
C PHE A 26 -2.28 3.13 9.78
N THR A 27 -2.99 2.08 9.41
CA THR A 27 -3.77 1.30 10.37
C THR A 27 -3.76 -0.17 10.02
N ARG A 28 -4.01 -1.00 11.03
CA ARG A 28 -4.23 -2.43 10.88
C ARG A 28 -5.70 -2.77 11.01
N VAL A 29 -6.21 -3.58 10.08
CA VAL A 29 -7.51 -4.25 10.23
C VAL A 29 -7.34 -5.42 11.18
N VAL A 30 -8.10 -5.45 12.26
CA VAL A 30 -8.22 -6.62 13.14
C VAL A 30 -9.68 -6.98 13.34
N ASP A 31 -9.96 -8.24 13.67
CA ASP A 31 -11.29 -8.80 14.00
C ASP A 31 -12.15 -7.93 14.97
N GLU A 32 -11.53 -7.01 15.73
CA GLU A 32 -12.19 -6.13 16.72
C GLU A 32 -12.15 -4.61 16.37
N GLY A 33 -11.71 -4.21 15.17
CA GLY A 33 -11.72 -2.82 14.70
C GLY A 33 -10.38 -2.31 14.15
N LEU A 34 -10.30 -1.02 13.80
CA LEU A 34 -9.08 -0.40 13.28
C LEU A 34 -8.17 0.06 14.43
N SER A 35 -6.89 -0.31 14.39
CA SER A 35 -5.86 0.21 15.30
C SER A 35 -4.89 1.11 14.52
N SER A 36 -4.92 2.41 14.81
CA SER A 36 -4.03 3.37 14.16
C SER A 36 -2.59 3.24 14.63
N ILE A 37 -1.67 3.40 13.68
CA ILE A 37 -0.23 3.31 13.83
C ILE A 37 0.38 4.60 13.28
N ALA A 38 1.39 5.13 13.95
CA ALA A 38 2.06 6.33 13.49
C ALA A 38 2.98 6.01 12.30
N LEU A 39 2.85 6.77 11.22
CA LEU A 39 3.83 6.74 10.13
C LEU A 39 5.18 7.31 10.58
N THR A 40 6.26 6.79 10.00
CA THR A 40 7.59 7.32 10.23
C THR A 40 7.81 8.60 9.44
N ASP A 41 7.38 8.61 8.18
CA ASP A 41 7.44 9.78 7.29
C ASP A 41 6.46 9.61 6.11
N SER A 42 6.04 10.72 5.48
CA SER A 42 5.27 10.69 4.25
C SER A 42 5.37 11.98 3.42
N LEU A 43 5.24 11.86 2.10
CA LEU A 43 5.32 12.96 1.14
C LEU A 43 4.24 12.81 0.06
N ILE A 44 3.60 13.92 -0.30
CA ILE A 44 2.70 14.03 -1.46
C ILE A 44 3.33 15.01 -2.45
N GLY A 45 3.78 14.49 -3.59
CA GLY A 45 4.06 15.26 -4.79
C GLY A 45 2.83 15.42 -5.68
N ASP A 46 2.96 16.13 -6.80
CA ASP A 46 1.86 16.25 -7.77
C ASP A 46 1.55 14.89 -8.44
N ASP A 47 2.55 13.99 -8.51
CA ASP A 47 2.53 12.70 -9.23
C ASP A 47 3.18 11.54 -8.44
N GLU A 48 3.63 11.78 -7.20
CA GLU A 48 4.35 10.77 -6.41
C GLU A 48 3.84 10.74 -4.97
N LEU A 49 3.57 9.52 -4.49
CA LEU A 49 3.25 9.24 -3.10
C LEU A 49 4.40 8.46 -2.45
N GLN A 50 5.00 9.01 -1.40
CA GLN A 50 5.99 8.30 -0.58
C GLN A 50 5.48 8.10 0.84
N VAL A 51 5.58 6.86 1.35
CA VAL A 51 5.23 6.51 2.73
C VAL A 51 6.34 5.67 3.34
N THR A 52 6.74 6.02 4.56
CA THR A 52 7.74 5.27 5.33
C THR A 52 7.10 4.66 6.58
N ILE A 53 7.25 3.34 6.71
CA ILE A 53 6.74 2.56 7.84
C ILE A 53 7.91 1.88 8.54
N SER A 54 7.89 1.82 9.88
CA SER A 54 8.89 1.03 10.60
C SER A 54 8.53 -0.45 10.53
N LEU A 55 9.49 -1.30 10.20
CA LEU A 55 9.30 -2.76 10.22
C LEU A 55 8.82 -3.27 11.59
N SER A 56 9.16 -2.59 12.68
CA SER A 56 8.65 -2.95 14.02
C SER A 56 7.12 -2.88 14.13
N ASP A 57 6.47 -2.11 13.26
CA ASP A 57 5.04 -1.82 13.34
C ASP A 57 4.20 -2.89 12.63
N LEU A 58 4.83 -3.66 11.72
CA LEU A 58 4.19 -4.75 10.99
C LEU A 58 4.07 -6.05 11.81
N GLY A 59 4.55 -6.06 13.05
CA GLY A 59 4.56 -7.23 13.91
C GLY A 59 5.77 -8.14 13.68
N GLU A 60 5.61 -9.45 13.86
CA GLU A 60 6.67 -10.41 13.54
C GLU A 60 6.70 -10.61 12.01
N ILE A 61 7.68 -10.00 11.36
CA ILE A 61 7.90 -10.15 9.91
C ILE A 61 8.84 -11.33 9.66
N GLU A 62 8.52 -12.15 8.66
CA GLU A 62 9.41 -13.19 8.14
C GLU A 62 10.48 -12.62 7.18
N ASP A 63 10.94 -13.43 6.21
CA ASP A 63 12.00 -13.08 5.27
C ASP A 63 11.53 -12.09 4.18
N SER A 64 10.22 -11.88 4.02
CA SER A 64 9.63 -11.01 3.00
C SER A 64 8.33 -10.34 3.45
N ILE A 65 7.96 -9.29 2.72
CA ILE A 65 6.70 -8.55 2.84
C ILE A 65 6.05 -8.56 1.46
N ASP A 66 4.78 -8.97 1.42
CA ASP A 66 3.93 -8.85 0.24
C ASP A 66 3.06 -7.60 0.40
N PHE A 67 2.92 -6.80 -0.64
CA PHE A 67 2.04 -5.64 -0.63
C PHE A 67 1.44 -5.38 -2.02
N ASN A 68 0.30 -4.72 -2.03
CA ASN A 68 -0.34 -4.20 -3.23
C ASN A 68 -0.65 -2.71 -2.98
N VAL A 69 -0.78 -1.95 -4.06
CA VAL A 69 -1.25 -0.56 -4.03
C VAL A 69 -2.59 -0.54 -4.76
N ILE A 70 -3.59 0.03 -4.11
CA ILE A 70 -4.95 0.13 -4.64
C ILE A 70 -5.38 1.58 -4.46
N THR A 71 -5.91 2.19 -5.51
CA THR A 71 -6.54 3.52 -5.44
C THR A 71 -8.04 3.35 -5.26
N THR A 72 -8.60 3.96 -4.21
CA THR A 72 -10.03 3.86 -3.89
C THR A 72 -10.59 5.20 -3.43
N ASP A 73 -11.91 5.39 -3.55
CA ASP A 73 -12.58 6.49 -2.86
C ASP A 73 -12.96 6.15 -1.41
N SER A 74 -13.58 7.11 -0.72
CA SER A 74 -14.04 6.92 0.66
C SER A 74 -15.16 5.88 0.81
N ASP A 75 -15.81 5.50 -0.29
CA ASP A 75 -16.84 4.46 -0.34
C ASP A 75 -16.24 3.09 -0.76
N ASN A 76 -14.91 2.96 -0.77
CA ASN A 76 -14.13 1.79 -1.19
C ASN A 76 -14.37 1.38 -2.66
N ASN A 77 -14.77 2.30 -3.53
CA ASN A 77 -14.80 1.99 -4.96
C ASN A 77 -13.36 1.98 -5.49
N THR A 78 -12.92 0.83 -5.99
CA THR A 78 -11.59 0.67 -6.59
C THR A 78 -11.54 1.33 -7.96
N TYR A 79 -10.54 2.20 -8.14
CA TYR A 79 -10.21 2.85 -9.40
C TYR A 79 -9.03 2.18 -10.07
N ASP A 80 -8.03 1.70 -9.33
CA ASP A 80 -6.89 1.02 -9.90
C ASP A 80 -6.16 0.15 -8.87
N TYR A 81 -5.39 -0.83 -9.33
CA TYR A 81 -4.58 -1.73 -8.51
C TYR A 81 -3.38 -2.24 -9.31
N LEU A 82 -2.30 -2.63 -8.64
CA LEU A 82 -1.17 -3.23 -9.38
C LEU A 82 -1.58 -4.55 -10.04
N ASP A 83 -1.34 -4.64 -11.35
CA ASP A 83 -1.35 -5.84 -12.19
C ASP A 83 -0.82 -7.08 -11.45
N ASN A 84 0.27 -6.91 -10.70
CA ASN A 84 0.81 -7.90 -9.79
C ASN A 84 1.16 -7.26 -8.44
N TYR A 85 0.88 -7.99 -7.36
CA TYR A 85 1.42 -7.61 -6.06
C TYR A 85 2.94 -7.70 -6.04
N LEU A 86 3.56 -6.87 -5.20
CA LEU A 86 5.01 -6.78 -5.06
C LEU A 86 5.47 -7.47 -3.78
N THR A 87 6.53 -8.28 -3.88
CA THR A 87 7.16 -8.96 -2.74
C THR A 87 8.58 -8.43 -2.55
N ILE A 88 8.89 -7.90 -1.37
CA ILE A 88 10.23 -7.42 -1.02
C ILE A 88 10.82 -8.21 0.15
N GLY A 89 12.11 -8.58 0.05
CA GLY A 89 12.82 -9.21 1.15
C GLY A 89 13.19 -8.22 2.27
N THR A 90 13.12 -8.63 3.54
CA THR A 90 13.34 -7.76 4.72
C THR A 90 14.81 -7.41 5.01
N THR A 91 15.73 -7.80 4.12
CA THR A 91 17.15 -7.49 4.27
C THR A 91 17.45 -6.02 3.96
N PHE A 92 18.30 -5.38 4.75
CA PHE A 92 18.74 -4.00 4.47
C PHE A 92 19.34 -3.86 3.06
N GLY A 93 18.84 -2.87 2.32
CA GLY A 93 19.22 -2.59 0.94
C GLY A 93 18.46 -3.39 -0.11
N SER A 94 17.46 -4.20 0.28
CA SER A 94 16.49 -4.73 -0.68
C SER A 94 15.75 -3.59 -1.35
N MET A 95 15.52 -3.74 -2.65
CA MET A 95 14.74 -2.83 -3.47
C MET A 95 14.00 -3.68 -4.50
N GLU A 96 12.70 -3.43 -4.65
CA GLU A 96 11.87 -4.07 -5.65
C GLU A 96 10.97 -3.01 -6.29
N GLU A 97 10.68 -3.17 -7.58
CA GLU A 97 9.83 -2.27 -8.34
C GLU A 97 8.87 -3.06 -9.23
N ASP A 98 7.68 -2.53 -9.42
CA ASP A 98 6.75 -3.02 -10.44
C ASP A 98 6.06 -1.86 -11.16
N TYR A 99 5.58 -2.12 -12.36
CA TYR A 99 4.92 -1.14 -13.22
C TYR A 99 3.56 -1.65 -13.62
N ASP A 100 2.59 -0.75 -13.60
CA ASP A 100 1.20 -1.09 -13.82
C ASP A 100 0.74 -0.78 -15.26
N SER A 101 -0.32 -1.46 -15.70
CA SER A 101 -0.88 -1.32 -17.04
C SER A 101 -1.90 -0.19 -17.11
N LEU A 102 -1.45 1.00 -17.54
CA LEU A 102 -2.30 2.19 -17.72
C LEU A 102 -3.69 1.91 -18.33
N GLY A 103 -4.73 2.35 -17.64
CA GLY A 103 -6.14 2.26 -18.04
C GLY A 103 -6.68 0.85 -18.23
N ASP A 104 -6.22 -0.09 -17.40
CA ASP A 104 -6.70 -1.47 -17.36
C ASP A 104 -7.94 -1.68 -16.46
N SER A 105 -8.35 -0.66 -15.69
CA SER A 105 -9.52 -0.69 -14.83
C SER A 105 -10.77 -0.08 -15.48
N GLU A 106 -11.97 -0.61 -15.16
CA GLU A 106 -13.22 -0.20 -15.81
C GLU A 106 -13.73 1.20 -15.38
N ASN A 107 -13.22 1.75 -14.26
CA ASN A 107 -13.63 3.03 -13.68
C ASN A 107 -12.53 4.10 -13.75
N ASP A 108 -11.49 3.86 -14.55
CA ASP A 108 -10.34 4.74 -14.68
C ASP A 108 -10.74 6.16 -15.12
N GLU A 109 -10.55 7.11 -14.22
CA GLU A 109 -10.23 8.48 -14.61
C GLU A 109 -8.71 8.56 -14.56
N ASP A 110 -8.03 8.96 -15.66
CA ASP A 110 -6.55 9.05 -15.81
C ASP A 110 -5.79 9.64 -14.59
N ASP A 111 -6.50 10.34 -13.70
CA ASP A 111 -6.00 10.93 -12.46
C ASP A 111 -5.74 9.90 -11.33
N PHE A 112 -6.21 8.66 -11.43
CA PHE A 112 -6.06 7.61 -10.40
C PHE A 112 -5.26 6.38 -10.84
N ASP A 113 -4.79 6.36 -12.08
CA ASP A 113 -3.87 5.35 -12.62
C ASP A 113 -2.56 5.30 -11.82
N ILE A 114 -2.19 4.10 -11.40
CA ILE A 114 -0.89 3.76 -10.85
C ILE A 114 0.06 3.61 -12.04
N ILE A 115 1.22 4.27 -11.99
CA ILE A 115 2.24 4.14 -13.04
C ILE A 115 3.26 3.06 -12.65
N GLY A 116 3.56 2.98 -11.37
CA GLY A 116 4.50 2.02 -10.83
C GLY A 116 4.78 2.27 -9.36
N VAL A 117 5.38 1.27 -8.73
CA VAL A 117 5.64 1.25 -7.30
C VAL A 117 7.06 0.81 -7.07
N ILE A 118 7.72 1.48 -6.14
CA ILE A 118 9.08 1.16 -5.70
C ILE A 118 9.02 0.95 -4.19
N ALA A 119 9.56 -0.17 -3.71
CA ALA A 119 9.77 -0.41 -2.30
C ALA A 119 11.24 -0.62 -1.99
N GLU A 120 11.67 -0.12 -0.83
CA GLU A 120 13.04 -0.20 -0.36
C GLU A 120 13.10 -0.50 1.14
N ILE A 121 14.06 -1.35 1.55
CA ILE A 121 14.41 -1.55 2.96
C ILE A 121 15.62 -0.70 3.31
N ILE A 122 15.39 0.40 4.00
CA ILE A 122 16.43 1.36 4.40
C ILE A 122 16.69 1.37 5.91
N ALA A 123 17.85 1.89 6.31
CA ALA A 123 18.20 2.12 7.71
C ALA A 123 18.23 3.62 7.99
N PHE A 124 17.55 4.04 9.06
CA PHE A 124 17.48 5.43 9.53
C PHE A 124 18.41 5.69 10.73
#